data_AF-A0A356JZ54-F1
#
_entry.id   AF-A0A356JZ54-F1
#
_cell.length_a   1.000
_cell.length_b   1.000
_cell.length_c   1.000
_cell.angle_alpha   90.00
_cell.angle_beta   90.00
_cell.angle_gamma   90.00
#
_symmetry.space_group_name_H-M   'P 1'
#
loop_
_entity.id
_entity.type
_entity.pdbx_description
1 polymer ?
#
loop_
_entity_poly.entity_id
_entity_poly.type
_entity_poly.pdbx_seq_one_letter_code
_entity_poly.pdbx_strand_id
1 'polypeptide(L)'
;MTDIEIAQKNVMEPVEKIAEKIGIGRESLELYGNYKAKISFEKLNALQKKSLDSSSRGKLILVTAMTPTAAGEGKSTVTIALGDGLRKIGKKSVIALREPSLGPCFGIKGGACGGGYAQVVPMEDINLHFTGD
;
A
#
# COMPACT_ATOMS: atom_id res chain seq x y z
N MET A 1 -15.44 -16.96 -2.51
CA MET A 1 -13.97 -16.87 -2.46
C MET A 1 -13.59 -16.14 -1.19
N THR A 2 -12.60 -16.64 -0.46
CA THR A 2 -12.05 -15.97 0.72
C THR A 2 -11.03 -14.90 0.31
N ASP A 3 -10.69 -13.99 1.23
CA ASP A 3 -9.71 -12.93 0.96
C ASP A 3 -8.34 -13.47 0.55
N ILE A 4 -7.90 -14.57 1.16
CA ILE A 4 -6.62 -15.22 0.84
C ILE A 4 -6.65 -15.88 -0.55
N GLU A 5 -7.77 -16.48 -0.94
CA GLU A 5 -7.94 -17.06 -2.29
C GLU A 5 -7.89 -15.99 -3.39
N ILE A 6 -8.41 -14.78 -3.11
CA ILE A 6 -8.30 -13.65 -4.04
C ILE A 6 -6.85 -13.20 -4.16
N ALA A 7 -6.15 -13.05 -3.02
CA ALA A 7 -4.74 -12.66 -2.99
C ALA A 7 -3.84 -13.67 -3.73
N GLN A 8 -4.03 -14.97 -3.51
CA GLN A 8 -3.22 -16.03 -4.14
C GLN A 8 -3.44 -16.15 -5.65
N LYS A 9 -4.62 -15.77 -6.15
CA LYS A 9 -4.92 -15.73 -7.60
C LYS A 9 -4.45 -14.46 -8.27
N ASN A 10 -3.96 -13.47 -7.51
CA ASN A 10 -3.46 -12.22 -8.08
C ASN A 10 -2.17 -12.45 -8.86
N VAL A 11 -2.12 -11.99 -10.10
CA VAL A 11 -0.88 -11.95 -10.89
C VAL A 11 -0.17 -10.63 -10.57
N MET A 12 0.78 -10.69 -9.65
CA MET A 12 1.53 -9.51 -9.21
C MET A 12 2.48 -9.02 -10.31
N GLU A 13 2.55 -7.70 -10.48
CA GLU A 13 3.60 -7.06 -11.27
C GLU A 13 4.85 -6.87 -10.42
N PRO A 14 6.07 -7.01 -10.99
CA PRO A 14 7.30 -6.64 -10.30
C PRO A 14 7.24 -5.22 -9.75
N VAL A 15 7.73 -5.01 -8.53
CA VAL A 15 7.64 -3.71 -7.85
C VAL A 15 8.34 -2.59 -8.62
N GLU A 16 9.35 -2.92 -9.42
CA GLU A 16 10.02 -1.99 -10.33
C GLU A 16 9.03 -1.35 -11.33
N LYS A 17 8.16 -2.17 -11.95
CA LYS A 17 7.10 -1.69 -12.85
C LYS A 17 6.06 -0.85 -12.13
N ILE A 18 5.80 -1.13 -10.85
CA ILE A 18 4.91 -0.31 -10.03
C ILE A 18 5.54 1.04 -9.72
N ALA A 19 6.84 1.08 -9.39
CA ALA A 19 7.60 2.29 -9.12
C ALA A 19 7.71 3.20 -10.36
N GLU A 20 7.90 2.62 -11.55
CA GLU A 20 7.92 3.36 -12.82
C GLU A 20 6.63 4.15 -13.05
N LYS A 21 5.46 3.59 -12.71
CA LYS A 21 4.15 4.27 -12.84
C LYS A 21 4.07 5.57 -12.03
N ILE A 22 4.90 5.72 -10.99
CA ILE A 22 4.98 6.92 -10.16
C ILE A 22 6.28 7.71 -10.37
N GLY A 23 7.07 7.38 -11.39
CA GLY A 23 8.29 8.11 -11.75
C GLY A 23 9.48 7.85 -10.82
N ILE A 24 9.52 6.68 -10.19
CA ILE A 24 10.66 6.20 -9.41
C ILE A 24 11.36 5.12 -10.23
N GLY A 25 12.61 5.39 -10.62
CA GLY A 25 13.43 4.45 -11.39
C GLY A 25 14.08 3.40 -10.49
N ARG A 26 14.57 2.34 -11.13
CA ARG A 26 15.16 1.17 -10.46
C ARG A 26 16.39 1.52 -9.61
N GLU A 27 17.16 2.52 -10.03
CA GLU A 27 18.33 3.02 -9.31
C GLU A 27 17.99 3.59 -7.92
N SER A 28 16.73 3.98 -7.72
CA SER A 28 16.21 4.53 -6.47
C SER A 28 15.56 3.47 -5.56
N LEU A 29 15.68 2.17 -5.89
CA LEU A 29 15.00 1.08 -5.18
C LEU A 29 15.98 0.08 -4.56
N GLU A 30 15.73 -0.25 -3.30
CA GLU A 30 16.34 -1.36 -2.57
C GLU A 30 15.34 -2.51 -2.50
N LEU A 31 15.55 -3.59 -3.26
CA LEU A 31 14.57 -4.66 -3.41
C LEU A 31 14.58 -5.65 -2.24
N TYR A 32 13.37 -6.09 -1.86
CA TYR A 32 13.13 -7.17 -0.91
C TYR A 32 12.34 -8.28 -1.64
N GLY A 33 13.07 -9.03 -2.47
CA GLY A 33 12.48 -9.89 -3.49
C GLY A 33 11.88 -9.09 -4.66
N ASN A 34 11.02 -9.71 -5.45
CA ASN A 34 10.54 -9.12 -6.71
C ASN A 34 9.36 -8.13 -6.55
N TYR A 35 8.68 -8.16 -5.40
CA TYR A 35 7.38 -7.50 -5.20
C TYR A 35 7.38 -6.46 -4.08
N LYS A 36 8.53 -6.21 -3.44
CA LYS A 36 8.68 -5.24 -2.36
C LYS A 36 9.99 -4.48 -2.54
N ALA A 37 9.99 -3.20 -2.21
CA ALA A 37 11.19 -2.38 -2.25
C ALA A 37 11.10 -1.24 -1.23
N LYS A 38 12.25 -0.83 -0.70
CA LYS A 38 12.40 0.47 -0.05
C LYS A 38 12.87 1.50 -1.07
N ILE A 39 12.45 2.75 -0.89
CA ILE A 39 12.93 3.88 -1.68
C ILE A 39 14.21 4.39 -1.03
N SER A 40 15.26 4.61 -1.82
CA SER A 40 16.54 5.10 -1.30
C SER A 40 16.38 6.45 -0.60
N PHE A 41 17.17 6.68 0.45
CA PHE A 41 17.15 7.94 1.21
C PHE A 41 17.43 9.16 0.32
N GLU A 42 18.33 9.04 -0.65
CA GLU A 42 18.63 10.10 -1.60
C GLU A 42 17.36 10.53 -2.38
N LYS A 43 16.63 9.55 -2.92
CA LYS A 43 15.39 9.81 -3.65
C LYS A 43 14.30 10.39 -2.74
N LEU A 44 14.16 9.85 -1.54
CA LEU A 44 13.20 10.33 -0.54
C LEU A 44 13.45 11.81 -0.20
N ASN A 45 14.71 12.19 0.07
CA ASN A 45 15.09 13.57 0.37
C ASN A 45 14.80 14.52 -0.81
N ALA A 46 15.08 14.08 -2.04
CA ALA A 46 14.75 14.86 -3.24
C ALA A 46 13.24 15.09 -3.39
N LEU A 47 12.42 14.06 -3.14
CA LEU A 47 10.95 14.17 -3.17
C LEU A 47 10.41 15.07 -2.06
N GLN A 48 10.97 14.99 -0.85
CA GLN A 48 10.62 15.88 0.26
C GLN A 48 10.93 17.33 -0.07
N LYS A 49 12.13 17.61 -0.59
CA LYS A 49 12.51 18.97 -1.03
C LYS A 49 11.58 19.50 -2.10
N LYS A 50 11.22 18.66 -3.08
CA LYS A 50 10.23 19.02 -4.11
C LYS A 50 8.88 19.40 -3.47
N SER A 51 8.40 18.63 -2.49
CA SER A 51 7.09 18.85 -1.85
C SER A 51 6.96 20.18 -1.06
N LEU A 52 8.07 20.86 -0.81
CA LEU A 52 8.08 22.21 -0.22
C LEU A 52 7.50 23.24 -1.18
N ASP A 53 7.64 23.05 -2.49
CA ASP A 53 6.95 23.85 -3.50
C ASP A 53 5.48 23.43 -3.59
N SER A 54 4.60 24.36 -3.20
CA SER A 54 3.16 24.18 -3.23
C SER A 54 2.59 23.84 -4.61
N SER A 55 3.22 24.30 -5.70
CA SER A 55 2.77 24.02 -7.07
C SER A 55 3.00 22.57 -7.50
N SER A 56 3.95 21.91 -6.82
CA SER A 56 4.33 20.52 -7.08
C SER A 56 3.64 19.51 -6.16
N ARG A 57 2.90 19.98 -5.15
CA ARG A 57 2.27 19.12 -4.14
C ARG A 57 0.98 18.48 -4.67
N GLY A 58 0.86 17.17 -4.46
CA GLY A 58 -0.36 16.42 -4.73
C GLY A 58 -1.51 16.77 -3.77
N LYS A 59 -2.72 16.26 -4.07
CA LYS A 59 -3.86 16.36 -3.15
C LYS A 59 -3.73 15.28 -2.07
N LEU A 60 -3.91 15.66 -0.81
CA LEU A 60 -3.96 14.74 0.33
C LEU A 60 -5.41 14.42 0.66
N ILE A 61 -5.78 13.14 0.60
CA ILE A 61 -7.11 12.66 0.98
C ILE A 61 -6.96 11.77 2.21
N LEU A 62 -7.58 12.17 3.31
CA LEU A 62 -7.60 11.40 4.55
C LEU A 62 -8.87 10.55 4.60
N VAL A 63 -8.70 9.23 4.71
CA VAL A 63 -9.80 8.29 4.94
C VAL A 63 -9.94 8.03 6.43
N THR A 64 -11.12 8.32 6.98
CA THR A 64 -11.47 8.08 8.38
C THR A 64 -12.70 7.19 8.49
N ALA A 65 -13.00 6.73 9.70
CA ALA A 65 -14.17 5.92 10.01
C ALA A 65 -14.81 6.41 11.31
N MET A 66 -16.05 5.98 11.55
CA MET A 66 -16.70 6.11 12.85
C MET A 66 -15.98 5.28 13.93
N THR A 67 -16.40 5.42 15.18
CA THR A 67 -15.91 4.60 16.30
C THR A 67 -16.04 3.11 15.96
N PRO A 68 -14.98 2.29 16.16
CA PRO A 68 -15.01 0.89 15.80
C PRO A 68 -16.11 0.09 16.51
N THR A 69 -16.65 -0.87 15.79
CA THR A 69 -17.71 -1.80 16.18
C THR A 69 -17.29 -3.24 15.85
N ALA A 70 -17.98 -4.22 16.43
CA ALA A 70 -17.70 -5.62 16.15
C ALA A 70 -17.95 -6.03 14.69
N ALA A 71 -18.78 -5.27 13.95
CA ALA A 71 -19.08 -5.53 12.54
C ALA A 71 -17.90 -5.19 11.60
N GLY A 72 -17.01 -4.29 12.03
CA GLY A 72 -15.89 -3.81 11.23
C GLY A 72 -16.30 -2.73 10.21
N GLU A 73 -15.45 -1.71 10.06
CA GLU A 73 -15.79 -0.51 9.29
C GLU A 73 -15.19 -0.51 7.88
N GLY A 74 -14.32 -1.48 7.57
CA GLY A 74 -13.74 -1.61 6.23
C GLY A 74 -12.80 -0.46 5.81
N LYS A 75 -12.24 0.30 6.76
CA LYS A 75 -11.43 1.50 6.46
C LYS A 75 -10.28 1.23 5.48
N SER A 76 -9.49 0.18 5.69
CA SER A 76 -8.39 -0.17 4.78
C SER A 76 -8.90 -0.52 3.37
N THR A 77 -9.98 -1.30 3.30
CA THR A 77 -10.65 -1.67 2.05
C THR A 77 -11.09 -0.44 1.26
N VAL A 78 -11.73 0.53 1.94
CA VAL A 78 -12.16 1.80 1.32
C VAL A 78 -10.96 2.61 0.84
N THR A 79 -9.87 2.70 1.61
CA THR A 79 -8.65 3.41 1.18
C THR A 79 -8.06 2.81 -0.10
N ILE A 80 -7.98 1.48 -0.18
CA ILE A 80 -7.44 0.79 -1.36
C ILE A 80 -8.36 0.98 -2.56
N ALA A 81 -9.67 0.75 -2.37
CA ALA A 81 -10.67 0.91 -3.43
C ALA A 81 -10.75 2.35 -3.96
N LEU A 82 -10.58 3.36 -3.09
CA LEU A 82 -10.51 4.76 -3.51
C LEU A 82 -9.27 5.02 -4.37
N GLY A 83 -8.11 4.48 -3.97
CA GLY A 83 -6.88 4.55 -4.76
C GLY A 83 -7.07 3.94 -6.15
N ASP A 84 -7.65 2.74 -6.22
CA ASP A 84 -7.95 2.05 -7.48
C ASP A 84 -8.96 2.82 -8.34
N GLY A 85 -10.04 3.31 -7.74
CA GLY A 85 -11.06 4.11 -8.41
C GLY A 85 -10.48 5.39 -9.03
N LEU A 86 -9.62 6.10 -8.29
CA LEU A 86 -8.91 7.27 -8.81
C LEU A 86 -8.03 6.94 -10.03
N ARG A 87 -7.31 5.82 -10.00
CA ARG A 87 -6.52 5.35 -11.16
C ARG A 87 -7.43 4.99 -12.34
N LYS A 88 -8.57 4.35 -12.09
CA LYS A 88 -9.55 3.96 -13.12
C LYS A 88 -10.14 5.17 -13.85
N ILE A 89 -10.27 6.32 -13.19
CA ILE A 89 -10.72 7.58 -13.81
C ILE A 89 -9.56 8.46 -14.33
N GLY A 90 -8.36 7.89 -14.48
CA GLY A 90 -7.20 8.56 -15.08
C GLY A 90 -6.43 9.50 -14.16
N LYS A 91 -6.64 9.44 -12.83
CA LYS A 91 -5.82 10.21 -11.88
C LYS A 91 -4.58 9.41 -11.46
N LYS A 92 -3.44 10.07 -11.33
CA LYS A 92 -2.26 9.50 -10.68
C LYS A 92 -2.46 9.55 -9.17
N SER A 93 -2.61 8.39 -8.53
CA SER A 93 -2.83 8.24 -7.09
C SER A 93 -1.93 7.16 -6.50
N VAL A 94 -1.58 7.34 -5.22
CA VAL A 94 -0.86 6.39 -4.38
C VAL A 94 -1.59 6.34 -3.04
N ILE A 95 -1.65 5.17 -2.42
CA ILE A 95 -2.18 4.98 -1.08
C ILE A 95 -1.04 4.82 -0.08
N ALA A 96 -1.25 5.28 1.14
CA ALA A 96 -0.34 5.05 2.25
C ALA A 96 -1.11 4.34 3.37
N LEU A 97 -0.59 3.20 3.83
CA LEU A 97 -1.18 2.38 4.88
C LEU A 97 -0.12 2.12 5.97
N ARG A 98 -0.59 1.70 7.15
CA ARG A 98 0.30 1.27 8.23
C ARG A 98 0.59 -0.21 8.08
N GLU A 99 1.83 -0.60 8.37
CA GLU A 99 2.19 -2.00 8.56
C GLU A 99 1.44 -2.57 9.78
N PRO A 100 0.83 -3.76 9.67
CA PRO A 100 0.22 -4.42 10.81
C PRO A 100 1.28 -4.92 11.80
N SER A 101 0.91 -5.02 13.08
CA SER A 101 1.76 -5.75 14.03
C SER A 101 1.72 -7.26 13.72
N LEU A 102 2.87 -7.91 13.88
CA LEU A 102 3.03 -9.36 13.77
C LEU A 102 2.23 -10.15 14.82
N GLY A 103 2.13 -9.64 16.06
CA GLY A 103 1.53 -10.38 17.18
C GLY A 103 0.08 -10.83 16.95
N PRO A 104 -0.82 -9.94 16.48
CA PRO A 104 -2.20 -10.29 16.13
C PRO A 104 -2.36 -11.43 15.12
N CYS A 105 -1.39 -11.67 14.24
CA CYS A 105 -1.42 -12.76 13.26
C CYS A 105 -1.37 -14.15 13.90
N PHE A 106 -0.81 -14.26 15.11
CA PHE A 106 -0.79 -15.49 15.90
C PHE A 106 -1.97 -15.58 16.90
N GLY A 107 -2.91 -14.62 16.82
CA GLY A 107 -4.12 -14.55 17.65
C GLY A 107 -5.39 -14.52 16.80
N ILE A 108 -6.34 -13.64 17.14
CA ILE A 108 -7.71 -13.64 16.58
C ILE A 108 -7.85 -12.68 15.38
N LYS A 109 -6.88 -11.78 15.13
CA LYS A 109 -7.09 -10.65 14.20
C LYS A 109 -6.48 -10.92 12.81
N GLY A 110 -7.35 -11.05 11.81
CA GLY A 110 -7.00 -11.05 10.39
C GLY A 110 -6.48 -9.69 9.89
N GLY A 111 -5.67 -9.73 8.83
CA GLY A 111 -4.69 -8.72 8.42
C GLY A 111 -5.22 -7.33 8.03
N ALA A 112 -4.31 -6.34 8.06
CA ALA A 112 -4.60 -4.93 7.79
C ALA A 112 -4.58 -4.55 6.29
N CYS A 113 -4.47 -5.54 5.39
CA CYS A 113 -4.21 -5.38 3.96
C CYS A 113 -5.46 -5.11 3.10
N GLY A 114 -6.61 -4.78 3.70
CA GLY A 114 -7.88 -4.64 2.98
C GLY A 114 -8.69 -5.93 2.94
N GLY A 115 -9.62 -6.05 1.98
CA GLY A 115 -10.51 -7.20 1.87
C GLY A 115 -11.25 -7.24 0.53
N GLY A 116 -11.74 -8.41 0.14
CA GLY A 116 -12.32 -8.67 -1.17
C GLY A 116 -11.31 -8.39 -2.30
N TYR A 117 -11.75 -7.68 -3.34
CA TYR A 117 -10.89 -7.29 -4.47
C TYR A 117 -10.06 -6.02 -4.24
N ALA A 118 -10.22 -5.37 -3.07
CA ALA A 118 -9.47 -4.19 -2.69
C ALA A 118 -8.46 -4.56 -1.60
N GLN A 119 -7.33 -5.10 -2.05
CA GLN A 119 -6.27 -5.63 -1.20
C GLN A 119 -4.89 -5.08 -1.61
N VAL A 120 -3.98 -5.01 -0.64
CA VAL A 120 -2.54 -4.87 -0.89
C VAL A 120 -1.89 -6.25 -0.80
N VAL A 121 -1.01 -6.55 -1.76
CA VAL A 121 -0.27 -7.81 -1.87
C VAL A 121 1.23 -7.52 -1.99
N PRO A 122 2.12 -8.44 -1.55
CA PRO A 122 1.86 -9.77 -1.01
C PRO A 122 1.41 -9.77 0.46
N MET A 123 0.22 -10.30 0.75
CA MET A 123 -0.41 -10.25 2.08
C MET A 123 0.36 -11.02 3.16
N GLU A 124 0.96 -12.16 2.80
CA GLU A 124 1.73 -13.01 3.72
C GLU A 124 2.96 -12.27 4.25
N ASP A 125 3.73 -11.64 3.36
CA ASP A 125 4.90 -10.87 3.75
C ASP A 125 4.53 -9.68 4.65
N ILE A 126 3.47 -8.93 4.28
CA ILE A 126 3.03 -7.74 5.03
C ILE A 126 2.58 -8.09 6.45
N ASN A 127 1.95 -9.25 6.64
CA ASN A 127 1.49 -9.69 7.95
C ASN A 127 2.61 -10.34 8.79
N LEU A 128 3.79 -10.60 8.22
CA LEU A 128 4.89 -11.27 8.89
C LEU A 128 6.08 -10.32 9.12
N HIS A 129 7.23 -10.61 8.50
CA HIS A 129 8.46 -9.85 8.69
C HIS A 129 8.60 -8.66 7.73
N PHE A 130 7.70 -8.57 6.74
CA PHE A 130 7.67 -7.57 5.68
C PHE A 130 9.04 -7.14 5.15
N THR A 131 9.55 -5.99 5.59
CA THR A 131 10.91 -5.50 5.25
C THR A 131 11.82 -5.29 6.46
N GLY A 132 11.39 -5.74 7.65
CA GLY A 132 12.15 -5.66 8.89
C GLY A 132 12.18 -4.27 9.55
N ASP A 133 11.11 -3.48 9.39
CA ASP A 133 10.91 -2.22 10.12
C ASP A 133 10.55 -2.48 11.60
#